data_AF-A0A917G8D8-F1
#
_entry.id   AF-A0A917G8D8-F1
#
_cell.length_a   1.000
_cell.length_b   1.000
_cell.length_c   1.000
_cell.angle_alpha   90.00
_cell.angle_beta   90.00
_cell.angle_gamma   90.00
#
_symmetry.space_group_name_H-M   'P 1'
#
loop_
_entity.id
_entity.type
_entity.pdbx_description
1 polymer ?
#
loop_
_entity_poly.entity_id
_entity_poly.type
_entity_poly.pdbx_seq_one_letter_code
_entity_poly.pdbx_strand_id
1 'polypeptide(L)'
;MFRITDHQLITGLIGTAVHLPAERSDRARHLVTEALALASFLDLPVLIEEAEGALGRIEHDESCTWCAGMPGAHMPPVEEVFWCTH
;
A
#
# COMPACT_ATOMS: atom_id res chain seq x y z
N MET A 1 0.99 -26.97 -13.23
CA MET A 1 2.02 -25.98 -12.84
C MET A 1 1.46 -24.62 -13.17
N PHE A 2 1.06 -23.83 -12.16
CA PHE A 2 0.61 -22.46 -12.40
C PHE A 2 1.85 -21.60 -12.64
N ARG A 3 1.93 -20.93 -13.79
CA ARG A 3 2.97 -19.94 -14.08
C ARG A 3 2.49 -18.61 -13.53
N ILE A 4 3.22 -18.04 -12.58
CA ILE A 4 2.98 -16.69 -12.08
C ILE A 4 3.50 -15.71 -13.13
N THR A 5 2.68 -14.75 -13.52
CA THR A 5 3.11 -13.65 -14.40
C THR A 5 3.79 -12.54 -13.61
N ASP A 6 4.60 -11.72 -14.26
CA ASP A 6 5.25 -10.57 -13.61
C ASP A 6 4.21 -9.64 -12.98
N HIS A 7 3.09 -9.42 -13.67
CA HIS A 7 1.95 -8.69 -13.11
C HIS A 7 1.41 -9.34 -11.83
N GLN A 8 1.19 -10.65 -11.82
CA GLN A 8 0.67 -11.35 -10.62
C GLN A 8 1.66 -11.32 -9.45
N LEU A 9 2.97 -11.35 -9.75
CA LEU A 9 4.00 -11.18 -8.73
C LEU A 9 3.93 -9.78 -8.12
N ILE A 10 3.94 -8.75 -8.96
CA ILE A 10 3.94 -7.34 -8.53
C ILE A 10 2.66 -7.01 -7.76
N THR A 11 1.47 -7.37 -8.28
CA THR A 11 0.22 -7.11 -7.56
C THR A 11 0.10 -7.95 -6.29
N GLY A 12 0.74 -9.12 -6.23
CA GLY A 12 0.86 -9.91 -5.00
C GLY A 12 1.69 -9.19 -3.92
N LEU A 13 2.80 -8.55 -4.31
CA LEU A 13 3.63 -7.75 -3.39
C LEU A 13 2.86 -6.52 -2.87
N ILE A 14 2.26 -5.74 -3.77
CA ILE A 14 1.44 -4.56 -3.41
C ILE A 14 0.27 -4.98 -2.52
N GLY A 15 -0.48 -6.00 -2.94
CA GLY A 15 -1.63 -6.52 -2.21
C GLY A 15 -1.25 -7.03 -0.82
N THR A 16 -0.11 -7.69 -0.67
CA THR A 16 0.37 -8.09 0.66
C THR A 16 0.69 -6.88 1.53
N ALA A 17 1.37 -5.88 0.96
CA ALA A 17 1.81 -4.71 1.71
C ALA A 17 0.64 -3.88 2.27
N VAL A 18 -0.39 -3.61 1.46
CA VAL A 18 -1.53 -2.76 1.88
C VAL A 18 -2.45 -3.42 2.92
N HIS A 19 -2.26 -4.71 3.20
CA HIS A 19 -2.98 -5.43 4.25
C HIS A 19 -2.10 -5.68 5.49
N LEU A 20 -0.83 -5.29 5.47
CA LEU A 20 0.00 -5.38 6.67
C LEU A 20 -0.37 -4.26 7.65
N PRO A 21 -0.49 -4.58 8.95
CA PRO A 21 -0.78 -3.59 9.97
C PRO A 21 0.37 -2.59 10.12
N ALA A 22 0.10 -1.37 10.56
CA ALA A 22 1.09 -0.29 10.54
C ALA A 22 2.30 -0.57 11.46
N GLU A 23 2.19 -1.42 12.49
CA GLU A 23 3.37 -1.83 13.27
C GLU A 23 4.38 -2.64 12.43
N ARG A 24 4.00 -3.04 11.21
CA ARG A 24 4.84 -3.68 10.20
C ARG A 24 5.06 -2.78 8.98
N SER A 25 4.92 -1.48 9.14
CA SER A 25 5.11 -0.50 8.06
C SER A 25 6.46 -0.62 7.38
N ASP A 26 7.55 -0.89 8.09
CA ASP A 26 8.87 -1.15 7.49
C ASP A 26 8.81 -2.31 6.48
N ARG A 27 8.13 -3.41 6.85
CA ARG A 27 7.94 -4.56 5.97
C ARG A 27 7.02 -4.23 4.80
N ALA A 28 5.96 -3.45 5.03
CA ALA A 28 5.06 -2.99 3.99
C ALA A 28 5.80 -2.10 2.97
N ARG A 29 6.56 -1.10 3.44
CA ARG A 29 7.41 -0.21 2.62
C ARG A 29 8.41 -1.00 1.79
N HIS A 30 9.06 -2.01 2.37
CA HIS A 30 9.96 -2.89 1.62
C HIS A 30 9.27 -3.63 0.47
N LEU A 31 8.10 -4.22 0.73
CA LEU A 31 7.34 -4.95 -0.29
C LEU A 31 6.87 -4.02 -1.43
N VAL A 32 6.38 -2.83 -1.11
CA VAL A 32 5.95 -1.86 -2.14
C VAL A 32 7.14 -1.29 -2.90
N THR A 33 8.27 -1.06 -2.25
CA THR A 33 9.50 -0.60 -2.93
C THR A 33 10.00 -1.67 -3.92
N GLU A 34 9.95 -2.94 -3.54
CA GLU A 34 10.27 -4.06 -4.44
C GLU A 34 9.29 -4.12 -5.62
N ALA A 35 7.99 -3.98 -5.37
CA ALA A 35 6.97 -3.92 -6.42
C ALA A 35 7.19 -2.75 -7.38
N LEU A 36 7.49 -1.56 -6.86
CA LEU A 36 7.76 -0.35 -7.64
C LEU A 36 9.00 -0.54 -8.52
N ALA A 37 10.07 -1.10 -7.98
CA ALA A 37 11.29 -1.38 -8.73
C ALA A 37 11.04 -2.36 -9.89
N LEU A 38 10.28 -3.42 -9.65
CA LEU A 38 9.90 -4.40 -10.68
C LEU A 38 8.99 -3.79 -11.74
N ALA A 39 7.96 -3.04 -11.34
CA ALA A 39 7.05 -2.36 -12.26
C ALA A 39 7.78 -1.32 -13.13
N SER A 40 8.72 -0.58 -12.53
CA SER A 40 9.57 0.39 -13.24
C SER A 40 10.50 -0.28 -14.23
N PHE A 41 11.11 -1.40 -13.84
CA PHE A 41 12.00 -2.17 -14.71
C PHE A 41 11.28 -2.73 -15.94
N LEU A 42 10.02 -3.16 -15.76
CA LEU A 42 9.20 -3.74 -16.84
C LEU A 42 8.39 -2.69 -17.61
N ASP A 43 8.52 -1.41 -17.28
CA ASP A 43 7.75 -0.30 -17.85
C ASP A 43 6.24 -0.60 -17.84
N LEU A 44 5.69 -0.83 -16.65
CA LEU A 44 4.27 -1.10 -16.41
C LEU A 44 3.62 0.08 -15.68
N PRO A 45 3.20 1.16 -16.37
CA PRO A 45 2.78 2.42 -15.75
C PRO A 45 1.66 2.28 -14.71
N VAL A 46 0.67 1.41 -14.98
CA VAL A 46 -0.45 1.17 -14.05
C VAL A 46 0.06 0.60 -12.72
N LEU A 47 1.03 -0.32 -12.75
CA LEU A 47 1.56 -0.94 -11.55
C LEU A 47 2.54 0.00 -10.80
N ILE A 48 3.17 0.93 -11.51
CA ILE A 48 3.95 2.02 -10.89
C ILE A 48 3.01 2.90 -10.08
N GLU A 49 1.92 3.38 -10.67
CA GLU A 49 0.93 4.22 -10.00
C GLU A 49 0.30 3.50 -8.80
N GLU A 50 -0.05 2.22 -8.94
CA GLU A 50 -0.57 1.41 -7.83
C GLU A 50 0.44 1.29 -6.67
N ALA A 51 1.72 1.08 -6.97
CA ALA A 51 2.76 1.00 -5.95
C ALA A 51 2.99 2.37 -5.25
N GLU A 52 2.98 3.47 -6.00
CA GLU A 52 3.09 4.81 -5.42
C GLU A 52 1.89 5.13 -4.52
N GLY A 53 0.67 4.80 -4.95
CA GLY A 53 -0.54 4.93 -4.13
C GLY A 53 -0.48 4.08 -2.86
N ALA A 54 0.08 2.87 -2.95
CA ALA A 54 0.28 2.01 -1.78
C ALA A 54 1.30 2.60 -0.78
N LEU A 55 2.38 3.24 -1.25
CA LEU A 55 3.31 3.96 -0.37
C LEU A 55 2.60 5.10 0.38
N GLY A 56 1.82 5.90 -0.34
CA GLY A 56 1.05 7.00 0.26
C GLY A 56 0.06 6.50 1.31
N ARG A 57 -0.60 5.36 1.08
CA ARG A 57 -1.48 4.74 2.07
C ARG A 57 -0.73 4.25 3.31
N ILE A 58 0.43 3.61 3.13
CA ILE A 58 1.23 3.14 4.28
C ILE A 58 1.66 4.33 5.13
N GLU A 59 2.11 5.42 4.51
CA GLU A 59 2.45 6.66 5.20
C GLU A 59 1.26 7.23 5.98
N HIS A 60 0.09 7.33 5.34
CA HIS A 60 -1.15 7.75 5.98
C HIS A 60 -1.51 6.87 7.19
N ASP A 61 -1.47 5.53 7.04
CA ASP A 61 -1.85 4.62 8.11
C ASP A 61 -0.91 4.72 9.33
N GLU A 62 0.35 5.14 9.15
CA GLU A 62 1.30 5.43 10.24
C GLU A 62 1.05 6.78 10.93
N SER A 63 0.70 7.83 10.18
CA SER A 63 0.55 9.19 10.71
C SER A 63 -0.86 9.50 11.20
N CYS A 64 -1.87 8.84 10.64
CA CYS A 64 -3.26 9.18 10.85
C CYS A 64 -3.77 8.72 12.21
N THR A 65 -4.20 9.70 13.02
CA THR A 65 -4.74 9.45 14.37
C THR A 65 -6.03 8.64 14.34
N TRP A 66 -6.87 8.81 13.31
CA TRP A 66 -8.07 8.02 13.12
C TRP A 66 -7.77 6.56 12.73
N CYS A 67 -6.88 6.36 11.75
CA CYS A 67 -6.50 5.02 11.34
C CYS A 67 -5.85 4.26 12.49
N ALA A 68 -5.12 4.95 13.37
CA ALA A 68 -4.48 4.37 14.54
C ALA A 68 -3.66 3.11 14.19
N GLY A 69 -3.01 3.13 13.03
CA GLY A 69 -2.23 2.01 12.51
C GLY A 69 -3.04 0.84 11.93
N MET A 70 -4.37 0.94 11.84
CA MET A 70 -5.21 -0.08 11.21
C MET A 70 -5.30 0.14 9.68
N PRO A 71 -4.79 -0.79 8.87
CA PRO A 71 -4.83 -0.67 7.42
C PRO A 71 -6.26 -0.77 6.92
N GLY A 72 -6.67 0.22 6.13
CA GLY A 72 -8.02 0.24 5.57
C GLY A 72 -9.09 0.41 6.63
N ALA A 73 -8.78 1.13 7.72
CA ALA A 73 -9.78 1.63 8.65
C ALA A 73 -10.93 2.28 7.86
N HIS A 74 -12.16 1.97 8.25
CA HIS A 74 -13.33 2.60 7.64
C HIS A 74 -13.21 4.11 7.78
N MET A 75 -13.64 4.83 6.74
CA MET A 75 -13.71 6.28 6.80
C MET A 75 -14.53 6.69 8.03
N PRO A 76 -14.07 7.71 8.78
CA PRO A 76 -14.85 8.27 9.87
C PRO A 76 -16.21 8.75 9.38
N PRO A 77 -17.20 8.87 10.29
CA PRO A 77 -18.40 9.64 10.03
C PRO A 77 -18.04 11.04 9.52
N VAL A 78 -18.92 11.65 8.72
CA VAL A 78 -18.66 12.94 8.03
C VAL A 78 -18.25 14.06 9.01
N GLU A 79 -18.70 13.97 10.26
CA GLU A 79 -18.42 14.91 11.36
C GLU A 79 -17.01 14.75 11.97
N GLU A 80 -16.32 13.64 11.70
CA GLU A 80 -15.02 13.26 12.27
C GLU A 80 -13.91 13.10 11.21
N VAL A 81 -14.21 13.44 9.94
CA VAL A 81 -13.28 13.34 8.79
C VAL A 81 -11.97 14.09 9.02
N PHE A 82 -11.98 15.15 9.83
CA PHE A 82 -10.77 15.90 10.16
C PHE A 82 -9.72 15.09 10.96
N TRP A 83 -10.10 13.97 11.59
CA TRP A 83 -9.15 13.06 12.26
C TRP A 83 -8.47 12.10 11.28
N CYS A 84 -9.01 11.97 10.06
CA CYS A 84 -8.48 11.16 8.98
C CYS A 84 -7.99 12.06 7.85
N THR A 85 -6.99 12.88 8.16
CA THR A 85 -6.34 13.77 7.20
C THR A 85 -4.86 13.44 7.12
N HIS A 86 -4.43 13.02 5.93
CA HIS A 86 -3.04 12.74 5.54
C HIS A 86 -2.37 11.51 6.15
#